data_AF-A0AAD5K1J4-F1
#
_entry.id   AF-A0AAD5K1J4-F1
#
_cell.length_a   1.000
_cell.length_b   1.000
_cell.length_c   1.000
_cell.angle_alpha   90.00
_cell.angle_beta   90.00
_cell.angle_gamma   90.00
#
_symmetry.space_group_name_H-M   'P 1'
#
loop_
_entity.id
_entity.type
_entity.pdbx_description
1 polymer ?
#
loop_
_entity_poly.entity_id
_entity_poly.type
_entity_poly.pdbx_seq_one_letter_code
_entity_poly.pdbx_strand_id
1 'polypeptide(L)'
;MNPQRQNSWAPLKKNLNKRVPNTRPLPTQGSYGPISTHEANNSNSNSGNTQPPPDEIMRKHSEEFNTRKAMKATMLQANTTSYGFYIPKPTKYDNLIIPTIPRAQQQSQQQQ
;
A
#
# COMPACT_ATOMS: atom_id res chain seq x y z
N MET A 1 -55.05 -30.33 -7.94
CA MET A 1 -54.38 -29.11 -7.44
C MET A 1 -53.12 -29.50 -6.69
N ASN A 2 -51.94 -29.24 -7.28
CA ASN A 2 -50.63 -29.32 -6.63
C ASN A 2 -49.63 -28.52 -7.49
N PRO A 3 -49.04 -27.39 -7.05
CA PRO A 3 -48.04 -26.69 -7.85
C PRO A 3 -46.62 -27.13 -7.47
N GLN A 4 -45.99 -27.92 -8.34
CA GLN A 4 -44.58 -28.28 -8.23
C GLN A 4 -43.72 -27.12 -8.77
N ARG A 5 -43.07 -26.39 -7.84
CA ARG A 5 -42.09 -25.35 -8.17
C ARG A 5 -40.84 -26.00 -8.76
N GLN A 6 -40.56 -25.74 -10.03
CA GLN A 6 -39.25 -26.04 -10.63
C GLN A 6 -38.41 -24.77 -10.69
N ASN A 7 -37.36 -24.75 -9.87
CA ASN A 7 -36.23 -23.85 -10.02
C ASN A 7 -35.34 -24.39 -11.15
N SER A 8 -35.06 -23.58 -12.17
CA SER A 8 -33.93 -23.82 -13.07
C SER A 8 -33.23 -22.50 -13.38
N TRP A 9 -31.97 -22.42 -12.95
CA TRP A 9 -31.08 -21.30 -13.12
C TRP A 9 -30.76 -21.09 -14.61
N ALA A 10 -30.91 -19.87 -15.11
CA ALA A 10 -30.47 -19.50 -16.45
C ALA A 10 -28.94 -19.30 -16.49
N PRO A 11 -28.23 -19.67 -17.58
CA PRO A 11 -26.80 -19.46 -17.68
C PRO A 11 -26.46 -17.99 -17.99
N LEU A 12 -25.50 -17.45 -17.23
CA LEU A 12 -24.94 -16.11 -17.42
C LEU A 12 -24.16 -16.04 -18.74
N LYS A 13 -24.66 -15.28 -19.72
CA LYS A 13 -23.93 -14.98 -20.97
C LYS A 13 -22.70 -14.12 -20.64
N LYS A 14 -21.51 -14.69 -20.85
CA LYS A 14 -20.22 -13.98 -20.79
C LYS A 14 -20.14 -13.03 -21.98
N ASN A 15 -20.22 -11.71 -21.75
CA ASN A 15 -19.87 -10.72 -22.78
C ASN A 15 -18.41 -10.30 -22.57
N LEU A 16 -17.58 -10.74 -23.50
CA LEU A 16 -16.14 -10.54 -23.58
C LEU A 16 -15.86 -9.31 -24.45
N ASN A 17 -14.97 -8.44 -23.98
CA ASN A 17 -14.27 -7.36 -24.69
C ASN A 17 -15.08 -6.14 -25.19
N LYS A 18 -14.90 -5.00 -24.50
CA LYS A 18 -14.34 -3.80 -25.15
C LYS A 18 -13.28 -3.17 -24.24
N ARG A 19 -12.02 -3.35 -24.64
CA ARG A 19 -10.83 -2.80 -24.00
C ARG A 19 -10.84 -1.29 -24.14
N VAL A 20 -10.71 -0.57 -23.02
CA VAL A 20 -10.39 0.86 -23.01
C VAL A 20 -8.91 1.01 -23.40
N PRO A 21 -8.54 1.87 -24.37
CA PRO A 21 -7.13 2.15 -24.62
C PRO A 21 -6.56 2.94 -23.43
N ASN A 22 -5.70 2.29 -22.65
CA ASN A 22 -4.93 2.91 -21.59
C ASN A 22 -3.74 3.64 -22.24
N THR A 23 -3.90 4.92 -22.59
CA THR A 23 -2.80 5.77 -23.03
C THR A 23 -1.94 6.14 -21.82
N ARG A 24 -1.00 5.29 -21.47
CA ARG A 24 0.09 5.62 -20.55
C ARG A 24 1.17 6.37 -21.37
N PRO A 25 1.49 7.64 -21.07
CA PRO A 25 2.63 8.28 -21.72
C PRO A 25 3.93 7.57 -21.28
N LEU A 26 4.81 7.28 -22.25
CA LEU A 26 6.16 6.79 -21.99
C LEU A 26 6.97 7.88 -21.27
N PRO A 27 7.79 7.54 -20.27
CA PRO A 27 8.81 8.46 -19.79
C PRO A 27 9.87 8.62 -20.89
N THR A 28 10.02 9.85 -21.38
CA THR A 28 11.11 10.30 -22.26
C THR A 28 12.44 10.11 -21.53
N GLN A 29 13.31 9.27 -22.10
CA GLN A 29 14.71 9.23 -21.70
C GLN A 29 15.38 10.55 -22.11
N GLY A 30 16.00 11.22 -21.15
CA GLY A 30 16.71 12.47 -21.39
C GLY A 30 17.89 12.65 -20.43
N SER A 31 19.08 12.58 -21.03
CA SER A 31 20.35 13.21 -20.60
C SER A 31 21.09 12.62 -19.41
N TYR A 32 21.98 11.65 -19.69
CA TYR A 32 23.14 11.37 -18.86
C TYR A 32 24.15 12.52 -19.02
N GLY A 33 24.26 13.39 -18.01
CA GLY A 33 25.41 14.28 -17.86
C GLY A 33 26.62 13.52 -17.30
N PRO A 34 27.86 13.93 -17.60
CA PRO A 34 29.06 13.27 -17.09
C PRO A 34 29.21 13.51 -15.58
N ILE A 35 29.37 12.42 -14.82
CA ILE A 35 29.68 12.48 -13.38
C ILE A 35 31.18 12.81 -13.26
N SER A 36 31.47 14.00 -12.73
CA SER A 36 32.82 14.44 -12.37
C SER A 36 33.33 13.61 -11.18
N THR A 37 34.44 12.91 -11.39
CA THR A 37 35.16 12.16 -10.36
C THR A 37 35.95 13.13 -9.48
N HIS A 38 35.47 13.39 -8.27
CA HIS A 38 36.27 13.98 -7.20
C HIS A 38 36.37 12.97 -6.06
N GLU A 39 37.58 12.43 -5.93
CA GLU A 39 38.01 11.60 -4.81
C GLU A 39 37.87 12.37 -3.49
N ALA A 40 37.36 11.70 -2.46
CA ALA A 40 37.53 12.16 -1.08
C ALA A 40 37.84 10.93 -0.22
N ASN A 41 39.14 10.66 -0.10
CA ASN A 41 39.70 9.79 0.91
C ASN A 41 39.71 10.57 2.23
N ASN A 42 38.90 10.14 3.22
CA ASN A 42 39.11 10.52 4.61
C ASN A 42 38.61 9.40 5.53
N SER A 43 39.54 8.53 5.92
CA SER A 43 39.36 7.56 6.98
C SER A 43 39.38 8.27 8.33
N ASN A 44 38.21 8.37 8.99
CA ASN A 44 38.15 8.62 10.43
C ASN A 44 37.16 7.63 11.07
N SER A 45 37.73 6.62 11.73
CA SER A 45 37.01 5.58 12.44
C SER A 45 36.76 6.02 13.89
N ASN A 46 35.52 6.40 14.22
CA ASN A 46 34.99 6.18 15.58
C ASN A 46 33.46 6.33 15.67
N SER A 47 32.82 5.30 16.23
CA SER A 47 31.45 5.19 16.78
C SER A 47 30.66 4.08 16.09
N GLY A 48 30.26 3.08 16.89
CA GLY A 48 29.49 1.91 16.49
C GLY A 48 28.05 2.23 16.06
N ASN A 49 27.92 2.99 14.98
CA ASN A 49 26.71 3.15 14.20
C ASN A 49 27.04 2.62 12.80
N THR A 50 26.89 1.31 12.61
CA THR A 50 26.97 0.72 11.27
C THR A 50 25.78 1.27 10.48
N GLN A 51 26.01 2.38 9.79
CA GLN A 51 25.06 2.95 8.86
C GLN A 51 24.72 1.84 7.86
N PRO A 52 23.44 1.42 7.76
CA PRO A 52 23.08 0.37 6.83
C PRO A 52 23.50 0.81 5.42
N PRO A 53 24.03 -0.09 4.59
CA PRO A 53 24.47 0.25 3.25
C PRO A 53 23.35 1.02 2.51
N PRO A 54 23.68 2.04 1.69
CA PRO A 54 22.70 2.90 1.03
C PRO A 54 21.57 2.15 0.32
N ASP A 55 21.87 0.97 -0.24
CA ASP A 55 20.90 0.09 -0.89
C ASP A 55 19.85 -0.48 0.07
N GLU A 56 20.24 -0.77 1.32
CA GLU A 56 19.32 -1.27 2.34
C GLU A 56 18.35 -0.17 2.80
N ILE A 57 18.79 1.09 2.82
CA ILE A 57 17.94 2.25 3.13
C ILE A 57 16.87 2.42 2.04
N MET A 58 17.27 2.40 0.77
CA MET A 58 16.32 2.50 -0.35
C MET A 58 15.33 1.33 -0.40
N ARG A 59 15.81 0.12 -0.10
CA ARG A 59 14.95 -1.06 0.00
C ARG A 59 13.90 -0.91 1.11
N LYS A 60 14.31 -0.49 2.31
CA LYS A 60 13.38 -0.24 3.44
C LYS A 60 12.32 0.79 3.10
N HIS A 61 12.69 1.91 2.47
CA HIS A 61 11.73 2.92 2.03
C HIS A 61 10.71 2.38 1.02
N SER A 62 11.16 1.53 0.10
CA SER A 62 10.29 0.90 -0.90
C SER A 62 9.31 -0.09 -0.24
N GLU A 63 9.79 -0.91 0.69
CA GLU A 63 8.97 -1.84 1.47
C GLU A 63 7.92 -1.11 2.32
N GLU A 64 8.31 -0.04 3.02
CA GLU A 64 7.40 0.79 3.81
C GLU A 64 6.34 1.49 2.95
N PHE A 65 6.72 1.99 1.77
CA PHE A 65 5.78 2.59 0.83
C PHE A 65 4.74 1.57 0.36
N ASN A 66 5.19 0.38 -0.04
CA ASN A 66 4.30 -0.69 -0.48
C ASN A 66 3.36 -1.14 0.64
N THR A 67 3.87 -1.28 1.86
CA THR A 67 3.09 -1.63 3.04
C THR A 67 1.99 -0.59 3.30
N ARG A 68 2.33 0.71 3.29
CA ARG A 68 1.34 1.79 3.47
C ARG A 68 0.27 1.78 2.38
N LYS A 69 0.66 1.52 1.13
CA LYS A 69 -0.28 1.41 0.00
C LYS A 69 -1.24 0.23 0.20
N ALA A 70 -0.73 -0.93 0.59
CA ALA A 70 -1.54 -2.12 0.85
C ALA A 70 -2.51 -1.91 2.02
N MET A 71 -2.04 -1.29 3.12
CA MET A 71 -2.89 -0.95 4.27
C MET A 71 -4.03 0.00 3.87
N LYS A 72 -3.74 1.03 3.07
CA LYS A 72 -4.75 1.97 2.59
C LYS A 72 -5.81 1.27 1.74
N ALA A 73 -5.40 0.41 0.82
CA ALA A 73 -6.32 -0.35 -0.04
C ALA A 73 -7.20 -1.30 0.79
N THR A 74 -6.61 -2.03 1.73
CA THR A 74 -7.32 -2.97 2.61
C THR A 74 -8.32 -2.26 3.52
N MET A 75 -7.93 -1.10 4.07
CA MET A 75 -8.81 -0.27 4.89
C MET A 75 -10.02 0.21 4.09
N LEU A 76 -9.78 0.71 2.86
CA LEU A 76 -10.85 1.15 1.99
C LEU A 76 -11.82 0.02 1.69
N GLN A 77 -11.30 -1.17 1.34
CA GLN A 77 -12.12 -2.34 1.10
C GLN A 77 -12.96 -2.70 2.34
N ALA A 78 -12.34 -2.80 3.52
CA ALA A 78 -13.04 -3.11 4.76
C ALA A 78 -14.17 -2.11 5.06
N ASN A 79 -13.94 -0.81 4.85
CA ASN A 79 -14.95 0.23 5.02
C ASN A 79 -16.10 0.12 4.02
N THR A 80 -15.86 -0.43 2.83
CA THR A 80 -16.91 -0.64 1.81
C THR A 80 -17.70 -1.93 1.99
N THR A 81 -17.10 -2.96 2.59
CA THR A 81 -17.69 -4.31 2.68
C THR A 81 -18.19 -4.69 4.07
N SER A 82 -17.80 -3.95 5.11
CA SER A 82 -18.09 -4.25 6.50
C SER A 82 -18.50 -3.00 7.27
N TYR A 83 -19.32 -3.21 8.30
CA TYR A 83 -19.71 -2.17 9.27
C TYR A 83 -18.81 -2.14 10.52
N GLY A 84 -17.77 -2.98 10.55
CA GLY A 84 -16.81 -3.01 11.65
C GLY A 84 -15.92 -1.77 11.70
N PHE A 85 -15.43 -1.44 12.89
CA PHE A 85 -14.41 -0.40 13.07
C PHE A 85 -13.02 -1.04 13.01
N TYR A 86 -12.22 -0.61 12.03
CA TYR A 86 -10.88 -1.16 11.79
C TYR A 86 -9.81 -0.08 11.92
N ILE A 87 -8.64 -0.46 12.42
CA ILE A 87 -7.45 0.41 12.43
C ILE A 87 -6.32 -0.21 11.62
N PRO A 88 -5.50 0.62 10.95
CA PRO A 88 -4.35 0.13 10.21
C PRO A 88 -3.24 -0.27 11.20
N LYS A 89 -2.60 -1.42 10.99
CA LYS A 89 -1.39 -1.82 11.73
C LYS A 89 -0.29 -2.22 10.75
N PRO A 90 0.90 -1.58 10.80
CA PRO A 90 2.03 -2.05 10.03
C PRO A 90 2.47 -3.41 10.57
N THR A 91 2.46 -4.42 9.72
CA THR A 91 2.84 -5.80 10.06
C THR A 91 3.53 -6.42 8.86
N LYS A 92 4.48 -7.32 9.13
CA LYS A 92 5.11 -8.16 8.11
C LYS A 92 4.24 -9.33 7.68
N TYR A 93 3.26 -9.68 8.51
CA TYR A 93 2.22 -10.67 8.24
C TYR A 93 1.01 -9.97 7.60
N ASP A 94 0.20 -10.68 6.80
CA ASP A 94 -0.96 -10.14 6.04
C ASP A 94 -2.12 -9.55 6.88
N ASN A 95 -1.89 -9.25 8.16
CA ASN A 95 -2.85 -8.65 9.09
C ASN A 95 -2.84 -7.11 9.03
N LEU A 96 -3.04 -6.54 7.84
CA LEU A 96 -2.87 -5.10 7.57
C LEU A 96 -3.86 -4.19 8.32
N ILE A 97 -4.98 -4.75 8.78
CA ILE A 97 -6.00 -4.07 9.57
C ILE A 97 -6.37 -4.91 10.79
N ILE A 98 -6.75 -4.26 11.88
CA ILE A 98 -7.22 -4.91 13.10
C ILE A 98 -8.62 -4.39 13.44
N PRO A 99 -9.60 -5.26 13.72
CA PRO A 99 -10.89 -4.83 14.26
C PRO A 99 -10.71 -4.31 15.69
N THR A 100 -11.27 -3.13 15.98
CA THR A 100 -11.16 -2.52 17.31
C THR A 100 -12.46 -1.83 17.73
N ILE A 101 -12.56 -1.53 19.02
CA ILE A 101 -13.68 -0.73 19.55
C ILE A 101 -13.41 0.76 19.23
N PRO A 102 -14.40 1.52 18.72
CA PRO A 102 -14.26 2.96 18.50
C PRO A 102 -13.80 3.69 19.76
N ARG A 103 -12.78 4.54 19.64
CA ARG A 103 -12.33 5.40 20.74
C ARG A 103 -13.05 6.75 20.64
N ALA A 104 -13.65 7.21 21.74
CA ALA A 104 -14.08 8.60 21.83
C ALA A 104 -12.86 9.51 21.69
N GLN A 105 -12.95 10.56 20.88
CA GLN A 105 -11.88 11.55 20.77
C GLN A 105 -11.76 12.26 22.13
N GLN A 106 -10.74 11.90 22.90
CA GLN A 106 -10.30 12.75 24.00
C GLN A 106 -9.74 14.01 23.36
N GLN A 107 -10.58 15.04 23.26
CA GLN A 107 -10.14 16.38 22.94
C GLN A 107 -9.18 16.77 24.06
N SER A 108 -7.87 16.64 23.81
CA SER A 108 -6.85 17.22 24.66
C SER A 108 -7.02 18.74 24.57
N GLN A 109 -7.81 19.29 25.50
CA GLN A 109 -7.85 20.71 25.79
C GLN A 109 -6.43 21.08 26.22
N GLN A 110 -5.66 21.65 25.30
CA GLN A 110 -4.48 22.42 25.66
C GLN A 110 -5.00 23.68 26.35
N GLN A 111 -5.07 23.63 27.68
CA GLN A 111 -5.21 24.83 28.49
C GLN A 111 -3.89 25.60 28.33
N GLN A 112 -4.00 26.81 27.78
CA GLN A 112 -2.98 27.85 27.87
C GLN A 112 -3.10 28.56 29.21
#